data_AF-A0A7V3CWV6-F1
#
_entry.id   AF-A0A7V3CWV6-F1
#
_cell.length_a   1.000
_cell.length_b   1.000
_cell.length_c   1.000
_cell.angle_alpha   90.00
_cell.angle_beta   90.00
_cell.angle_gamma   90.00
#
_symmetry.space_group_name_H-M   'P 1'
#
loop_
_entity.id
_entity.type
_entity.pdbx_description
1 polymer ?
#
loop_
_entity_poly.entity_id
_entity_poly.type
_entity_poly.pdbx_seq_one_letter_code
_entity_poly.pdbx_strand_id
1 'polypeptide(L)'
;MTKFEVEQKEGRIKLLESEKKLTQAEADNKALQRNIIIGLLVVIAAAFAAYYIRSKEIKKIEIAQHSEKLQMTFSEKLLNQQEDERKRIAAELHDSLGQNLLIIKNMLDYITHSLSESNETKSQLEKLSAIALNSIEEVRTTASNLHPYQLKKMGLSKAISAMIRNF
;
A
#
# COMPACT_ATOMS: atom_id res chain seq x y z
N MET A 1 -63.19 80.27 8.82
CA MET A 1 -62.54 79.11 9.46
C MET A 1 -62.01 79.58 10.80
N THR A 2 -62.52 79.02 11.89
CA THR A 2 -62.24 79.49 13.26
C THR A 2 -60.85 79.03 13.68
N LYS A 3 -60.05 79.86 14.39
CA LYS A 3 -58.68 79.51 14.85
C LYS A 3 -58.58 78.12 15.49
N PHE A 4 -59.61 77.72 16.22
CA PHE A 4 -59.77 76.42 16.84
C PHE A 4 -59.72 75.23 15.85
N GLU A 5 -60.27 75.37 14.64
CA GLU A 5 -60.28 74.30 13.64
C GLU A 5 -58.90 74.08 13.01
N VAL A 6 -58.11 75.14 12.88
CA VAL A 6 -56.74 75.06 12.34
C VAL A 6 -55.83 74.33 13.34
N GLU A 7 -55.94 74.69 14.61
CA GLU A 7 -55.15 74.09 15.69
C GLU A 7 -55.48 72.59 15.87
N GLN A 8 -56.76 72.19 15.76
CA GLN A 8 -57.13 70.77 15.73
C GLN A 8 -56.57 70.02 14.52
N LYS A 9 -56.59 70.63 13.33
CA LYS A 9 -56.05 70.01 12.11
C LYS A 9 -54.53 69.85 12.20
N GLU A 10 -53.83 70.84 12.72
CA GLU A 10 -52.38 70.77 12.94
C GLU A 10 -52.01 69.70 13.98
N GLY A 11 -52.77 69.60 15.08
CA GLY A 11 -52.61 68.52 16.06
C GLY A 11 -52.83 67.14 15.45
N ARG A 12 -53.85 66.99 14.61
CA ARG A 12 -54.15 65.74 13.91
C ARG A 12 -53.09 65.36 12.87
N ILE A 13 -52.53 66.32 12.14
CA ILE A 13 -51.42 66.09 11.21
C ILE A 13 -50.17 65.61 11.97
N LYS A 14 -49.83 66.26 13.08
CA LYS A 14 -48.70 65.85 13.94
C LYS A 14 -48.90 64.45 14.52
N LEU A 15 -50.13 64.12 14.92
CA LEU A 15 -50.47 62.78 15.41
C LEU A 15 -50.30 61.73 14.30
N LEU A 16 -50.85 61.99 13.10
CA LEU A 16 -50.72 61.11 11.95
C LEU A 16 -49.25 60.93 11.52
N GLU A 17 -48.43 61.98 11.58
CA GLU A 17 -46.99 61.88 11.33
C GLU A 17 -46.28 61.04 12.39
N SER A 18 -46.68 61.14 13.66
CA SER A 18 -46.14 60.33 14.76
C SER A 18 -46.52 58.86 14.60
N GLU A 19 -47.78 58.55 14.28
CA GLU A 19 -48.25 57.18 14.02
C GLU A 19 -47.55 56.55 12.80
N LYS A 20 -47.36 57.34 11.73
CA LYS A 20 -46.62 56.88 10.54
C LYS A 20 -45.16 56.57 10.85
N LYS A 21 -44.49 57.42 11.66
CA LYS A 21 -43.10 57.18 12.12
C LYS A 21 -43.01 55.93 13.01
N LEU A 22 -43.96 55.73 13.92
CA LEU A 22 -44.06 54.51 14.74
C LEU A 22 -44.23 53.26 13.87
N THR A 23 -45.16 53.28 12.92
CA THR A 23 -45.42 52.15 12.01
C THR A 23 -44.21 51.85 11.10
N GLN A 24 -43.53 52.89 10.61
CA GLN A 24 -42.32 52.73 9.80
C GLN A 24 -41.17 52.14 10.62
N ALA A 25 -40.95 52.64 11.84
CA ALA A 25 -39.91 52.12 12.73
C ALA A 25 -40.16 50.65 13.13
N GLU A 26 -41.41 50.24 13.31
CA GLU A 26 -41.76 48.84 13.53
C GLU A 26 -41.49 47.95 12.31
N ALA A 27 -41.79 48.44 11.10
CA ALA A 27 -41.49 47.73 9.86
C ALA A 27 -39.99 47.55 9.65
N ASP A 28 -39.19 48.59 9.92
CA ASP A 28 -37.73 48.56 9.81
C ASP A 28 -37.11 47.60 10.84
N ASN A 29 -37.62 47.60 12.09
CA ASN A 29 -37.19 46.65 13.11
C ASN A 29 -37.49 45.19 12.74
N LYS A 30 -38.67 44.90 12.17
CA LYS A 30 -39.02 43.55 11.66
C LYS A 30 -38.11 43.14 10.49
N ALA A 31 -37.78 44.07 9.60
CA ALA A 31 -36.87 43.82 8.49
C ALA A 31 -35.43 43.54 8.99
N LEU A 32 -34.94 44.29 9.98
CA LEU A 32 -33.66 44.06 10.62
C LEU A 32 -33.61 42.67 11.29
N GLN A 33 -34.63 42.31 12.08
CA GLN A 33 -34.73 41.00 12.72
C GLN A 33 -34.71 39.85 11.69
N ARG A 34 -35.48 39.97 10.60
CA ARG A 34 -35.50 38.97 9.52
C ARG A 34 -34.12 38.78 8.88
N ASN A 35 -33.43 39.88 8.56
CA ASN A 35 -32.12 39.82 7.91
C ASN A 35 -31.05 39.22 8.84
N ILE A 36 -31.10 39.52 10.14
CA ILE A 36 -30.22 38.90 11.15
C ILE A 36 -30.45 37.39 11.19
N ILE A 37 -31.70 36.93 11.23
CA ILE A 37 -32.04 35.50 11.24
C ILE A 37 -31.52 34.80 9.97
N ILE A 38 -31.74 35.39 8.79
CA ILE A 38 -31.23 34.85 7.52
C ILE A 38 -29.70 34.77 7.54
N GLY A 39 -29.02 35.83 8.01
CA GLY A 39 -27.56 35.85 8.14
C GLY A 39 -27.04 34.73 9.05
N LEU A 40 -27.66 34.55 10.22
CA LEU A 40 -27.30 33.47 11.16
C LEU A 40 -27.51 32.08 10.54
N LEU A 41 -28.62 31.87 9.83
CA LEU A 41 -28.88 30.61 9.14
C LEU A 41 -27.82 30.30 8.07
N VAL A 42 -27.41 31.32 7.30
CA VAL A 42 -26.35 31.17 6.28
C VAL A 42 -25.01 30.81 6.94
N VAL A 43 -24.65 31.46 8.05
CA VAL A 43 -23.41 31.17 8.79
C VAL A 43 -23.42 29.75 9.35
N ILE A 44 -24.54 29.31 9.93
CA ILE A 44 -24.69 27.94 10.45
C ILE A 44 -24.60 26.92 9.32
N ALA A 45 -25.27 27.16 8.19
CA ALA A 45 -25.22 26.28 7.03
C ALA A 45 -23.81 26.17 6.46
N ALA A 46 -23.08 27.30 6.36
CA ALA A 46 -21.70 27.32 5.90
C ALA A 46 -20.76 26.56 6.85
N ALA A 47 -20.92 26.75 8.17
CA ALA A 47 -20.15 26.02 9.18
C ALA A 47 -20.42 24.51 9.12
N PHE A 48 -21.69 24.11 8.97
CA PHE A 48 -22.07 22.70 8.82
C PHE A 48 -21.50 22.09 7.54
N ALA A 49 -21.58 22.80 6.41
CA ALA A 49 -21.00 22.36 5.15
C ALA A 49 -19.47 22.19 5.27
N ALA A 50 -18.77 23.17 5.87
CA ALA A 50 -17.33 23.08 6.11
C ALA A 50 -16.96 21.91 7.02
N TYR A 51 -17.72 21.69 8.10
CA TYR A 51 -17.55 20.54 8.98
C TYR A 51 -17.73 19.22 8.23
N TYR A 52 -18.77 19.11 7.41
CA TYR A 52 -19.08 17.90 6.64
C TYR A 52 -18.01 17.60 5.58
N ILE A 53 -17.51 18.63 4.88
CA ILE A 53 -16.42 18.50 3.91
C ILE A 53 -15.13 18.01 4.60
N ARG A 54 -14.73 18.66 5.70
CA ARG A 54 -13.54 18.25 6.47
C ARG A 54 -13.64 16.83 7.02
N SER A 55 -14.81 16.45 7.51
CA SER A 55 -15.05 15.09 8.01
C SER A 55 -14.82 14.03 6.93
N LYS A 56 -15.15 14.31 5.66
CA LYS A 56 -14.87 13.38 4.55
C LYS A 56 -13.40 13.26 4.22
N GLU A 57 -12.64 14.35 4.29
CA GLU A 57 -11.19 14.33 3.99
C GLU A 57 -10.43 13.48 4.99
N ILE A 58 -10.73 13.62 6.28
CA ILE A 58 -10.09 12.84 7.35
C ILE A 58 -10.33 11.34 7.14
N LYS A 59 -11.57 10.93 6.85
CA LYS A 59 -11.90 9.52 6.57
C LYS A 59 -11.15 8.97 5.36
N LYS A 60 -10.96 9.77 4.30
CA LYS A 60 -10.20 9.34 3.12
C LYS A 60 -8.74 9.10 3.46
N ILE A 61 -8.12 9.98 4.25
CA ILE A 61 -6.73 9.85 4.68
C ILE A 61 -6.57 8.59 5.54
N GLU A 62 -7.49 8.35 6.47
CA GLU A 62 -7.46 7.17 7.33
C GLU A 62 -7.58 5.86 6.54
N ILE A 63 -8.51 5.79 5.57
CA ILE A 63 -8.66 4.64 4.68
C ILE A 63 -7.40 4.43 3.83
N ALA A 64 -6.83 5.51 3.27
CA ALA A 64 -5.62 5.43 2.47
C ALA A 64 -4.43 4.90 3.30
N GLN A 65 -4.23 5.42 4.51
CA GLN A 65 -3.18 4.96 5.42
C GLN A 65 -3.39 3.50 5.86
N HIS A 66 -4.63 3.09 6.12
CA HIS A 66 -4.92 1.70 6.48
C HIS A 66 -4.65 0.75 5.31
N SER A 67 -5.07 1.13 4.10
CA SER A 67 -4.79 0.37 2.88
C SER A 67 -3.29 0.25 2.62
N GLU A 68 -2.54 1.33 2.80
CA GLU A 68 -1.09 1.34 2.60
C GLU A 68 -0.39 0.39 3.59
N LYS A 69 -0.74 0.46 4.89
CA LYS A 69 -0.21 -0.46 5.91
C LYS A 69 -0.52 -1.91 5.57
N LEU A 70 -1.76 -2.21 5.17
CA LEU A 70 -2.16 -3.57 4.83
C LEU A 70 -1.37 -4.08 3.61
N GLN A 71 -1.15 -3.21 2.60
CA GLN A 71 -0.35 -3.53 1.43
C GLN A 71 1.11 -3.78 1.78
N MET A 72 1.71 -2.98 2.67
CA MET A 72 3.07 -3.20 3.15
C MET A 72 3.20 -4.54 3.86
N THR A 73 2.35 -4.81 4.87
CA THR A 73 2.38 -6.07 5.62
C THR A 73 2.13 -7.28 4.73
N PHE A 74 1.21 -7.17 3.77
CA PHE A 74 0.98 -8.23 2.79
C PHE A 74 2.22 -8.48 1.92
N SER A 75 2.85 -7.42 1.42
CA SER A 75 4.05 -7.50 0.59
C SER A 75 5.23 -8.12 1.36
N GLU A 76 5.45 -7.70 2.60
CA GLU A 76 6.47 -8.27 3.49
C GLU A 76 6.22 -9.76 3.74
N LYS A 77 4.97 -10.14 4.05
CA LYS A 77 4.61 -11.54 4.27
C LYS A 77 4.83 -12.38 3.01
N LEU A 78 4.45 -11.86 1.84
CA LEU A 78 4.64 -12.54 0.56
C LEU A 78 6.12 -12.73 0.24
N LEU A 79 6.95 -11.71 0.45
CA LEU A 79 8.40 -11.80 0.25
C LEU A 79 9.01 -12.85 1.18
N ASN A 80 8.68 -12.83 2.47
CA ASN A 80 9.17 -13.82 3.43
C ASN A 80 8.75 -15.25 3.05
N GLN A 81 7.50 -15.44 2.64
CA GLN A 81 7.02 -16.75 2.17
C GLN A 81 7.76 -17.20 0.91
N GLN A 82 8.05 -16.29 -0.01
CA GLN A 82 8.79 -16.61 -1.22
C GLN A 82 10.26 -16.95 -0.93
N GLU A 83 10.88 -16.28 0.04
CA GLU A 83 12.24 -16.60 0.51
C GLU A 83 12.30 -17.98 1.17
N ASP A 84 11.33 -18.29 2.04
CA ASP A 84 11.24 -19.59 2.69
C ASP A 84 11.01 -20.71 1.67
N GLU A 85 10.17 -20.48 0.66
CA GLU A 85 9.94 -21.44 -0.41
C GLU A 85 11.18 -21.65 -1.27
N ARG A 86 11.91 -20.58 -1.63
CA ARG A 86 13.20 -20.69 -2.32
C ARG A 86 14.21 -21.50 -1.52
N LYS A 87 14.26 -21.30 -0.20
CA LYS A 87 15.12 -22.08 0.71
C LYS A 87 14.71 -23.56 0.73
N ARG A 88 13.41 -23.83 0.79
CA ARG A 88 12.85 -25.19 0.77
C ARG A 88 13.22 -25.91 -0.52
N ILE A 89 12.99 -25.28 -1.68
CA ILE A 89 13.32 -25.84 -3.00
C ILE A 89 14.82 -26.09 -3.13
N ALA A 90 15.67 -25.15 -2.72
CA ALA A 90 17.12 -25.34 -2.77
C ALA A 90 17.59 -26.56 -1.94
N ALA A 91 17.02 -26.75 -0.75
CA ALA A 91 17.32 -27.90 0.09
C ALA A 91 16.81 -29.20 -0.55
N GLU A 92 15.58 -29.21 -1.06
CA GLU A 92 14.98 -30.39 -1.70
C GLU A 92 15.73 -30.82 -2.98
N LEU A 93 16.22 -29.85 -3.77
CA LEU A 93 17.06 -30.12 -4.94
C LEU A 93 18.41 -30.76 -4.55
N HIS A 94 19.07 -30.21 -3.53
CA HIS A 94 20.35 -30.74 -3.06
C HIS A 94 20.19 -32.15 -2.49
N ASP A 95 19.18 -32.37 -1.65
CA ASP A 95 19.01 -33.63 -0.93
C ASP A 95 18.38 -34.73 -1.78
N SER A 96 17.45 -34.43 -2.69
CA SER A 96 16.87 -35.47 -3.56
C SER A 96 17.69 -35.67 -4.84
N LEU A 97 17.76 -34.65 -5.70
CA LEU A 97 18.38 -34.75 -7.02
C LEU A 97 19.90 -34.89 -6.90
N GLY A 98 20.54 -34.07 -6.07
CA GLY A 98 21.99 -34.10 -5.87
C GLY A 98 22.49 -35.45 -5.34
N GLN A 99 21.79 -36.02 -4.35
CA GLN A 99 22.15 -37.33 -3.79
C GLN A 99 21.89 -38.47 -4.77
N ASN A 100 20.76 -38.48 -5.47
CA ASN A 100 20.45 -39.51 -6.47
C ASN A 100 21.48 -39.55 -7.60
N LEU A 101 21.88 -38.39 -8.12
CA LEU A 101 22.90 -38.31 -9.16
C LEU A 101 24.28 -38.76 -8.67
N LEU A 102 24.62 -38.46 -7.40
CA LEU A 102 25.87 -38.94 -6.79
C LEU A 102 25.88 -40.47 -6.66
N ILE A 103 24.77 -41.08 -6.27
CA ILE A 103 24.63 -42.55 -6.21
C ILE A 103 24.79 -43.15 -7.61
N ILE A 104 24.11 -42.59 -8.62
CA ILE A 104 24.22 -43.04 -10.01
C ILE A 104 25.68 -42.97 -10.49
N LYS A 105 26.37 -41.85 -10.27
CA LYS A 105 27.80 -41.69 -10.60
C LYS A 105 28.64 -42.79 -9.93
N ASN A 106 28.45 -43.01 -8.63
CA ASN A 106 29.23 -44.01 -7.89
C ASN A 106 28.98 -45.44 -8.40
N MET A 107 27.74 -45.78 -8.75
CA MET A 107 27.41 -47.07 -9.37
C MET A 107 28.06 -47.22 -10.74
N LEU A 108 28.03 -46.18 -11.58
CA LEU A 108 28.69 -46.19 -12.89
C LEU A 108 30.20 -46.37 -12.76
N ASP A 109 30.84 -45.65 -11.84
CA ASP A 109 32.28 -45.78 -11.58
C ASP A 109 32.62 -47.19 -11.09
N TYR A 110 31.81 -47.77 -10.19
CA TYR A 110 31.99 -49.15 -9.71
C TYR A 110 31.91 -50.17 -10.85
N ILE A 111 30.90 -50.06 -11.72
CA ILE A 111 30.71 -50.95 -12.87
C ILE A 111 31.90 -50.80 -13.84
N THR A 112 32.35 -49.57 -14.09
CA THR A 112 33.50 -49.28 -14.97
C THR A 112 34.80 -49.92 -14.48
N HIS A 113 35.00 -50.03 -13.17
CA HIS A 113 36.21 -50.62 -12.57
C HIS A 113 36.10 -52.13 -12.31
N SER A 114 34.89 -52.69 -12.26
CA SER A 114 34.65 -54.12 -11.97
C SER A 114 34.45 -54.99 -13.22
N LEU A 115 34.06 -54.39 -14.35
CA LEU A 115 33.86 -55.13 -15.59
C LEU A 115 35.16 -55.39 -16.35
N SER A 116 35.34 -56.66 -16.76
CA SER A 116 36.31 -57.08 -17.78
C SER A 116 35.64 -57.05 -19.16
N GLU A 117 35.14 -55.89 -19.56
CA GLU A 117 34.36 -55.73 -20.80
C GLU A 117 35.12 -55.01 -21.93
N SER A 118 34.50 -54.97 -23.12
CA SER A 118 35.05 -54.30 -24.30
C SER A 118 35.36 -52.83 -24.02
N ASN A 119 36.35 -52.28 -24.73
CA ASN A 119 36.69 -50.85 -24.66
C ASN A 119 35.49 -49.93 -24.95
N GLU A 120 34.52 -50.41 -25.75
CA GLU A 120 33.32 -49.65 -26.11
C GLU A 120 32.34 -49.51 -24.94
N THR A 121 32.06 -50.60 -24.20
CA THR A 121 31.23 -50.55 -22.98
C THR A 121 31.83 -49.62 -21.94
N LYS A 122 33.16 -49.71 -21.73
CA LYS A 122 33.87 -48.86 -20.77
C LYS A 122 33.76 -47.37 -21.14
N SER A 123 33.92 -47.05 -22.43
CA SER A 123 33.75 -45.68 -22.94
C SER A 123 32.32 -45.15 -22.75
N GLN A 124 31.28 -45.98 -22.91
CA GLN A 124 29.91 -45.57 -22.67
C GLN A 124 29.62 -45.29 -21.18
N LEU A 125 30.16 -46.10 -20.28
CA LEU A 125 30.01 -45.89 -18.83
C LEU A 125 30.73 -44.62 -18.36
N GLU A 126 31.93 -44.35 -18.88
CA GLU A 126 32.65 -43.10 -18.60
C GLU A 126 31.85 -41.87 -19.06
N LYS A 127 31.20 -41.93 -20.24
CA LYS A 127 30.31 -40.87 -20.72
C LYS A 127 29.11 -40.66 -19.79
N LEU A 128 28.47 -41.73 -19.33
CA LEU A 128 27.36 -41.64 -18.38
C LEU A 128 27.80 -41.04 -17.03
N SER A 129 28.99 -41.41 -16.54
CA SER A 129 29.55 -40.86 -15.30
C SER A 129 29.83 -39.36 -15.45
N ALA A 130 30.37 -38.93 -16.59
CA ALA A 130 30.56 -37.51 -16.90
C ALA A 130 29.24 -36.73 -16.97
N ILE A 131 28.18 -37.30 -17.57
CA ILE A 131 26.85 -36.68 -17.60
C ILE A 131 26.31 -36.52 -16.17
N ALA A 132 26.39 -37.57 -15.34
CA ALA A 132 25.95 -37.50 -13.95
C ALA A 132 26.71 -36.43 -13.15
N LEU A 133 28.03 -36.32 -13.36
CA LEU A 133 28.85 -35.27 -12.75
C LEU A 133 28.38 -33.87 -13.15
N ASN A 134 28.14 -33.65 -14.44
CA ASN A 134 27.66 -32.35 -14.94
C ASN A 134 26.29 -32.01 -14.34
N SER A 135 25.37 -32.98 -14.27
CA SER A 135 24.05 -32.77 -13.66
C SER A 135 24.14 -32.45 -12.17
N ILE A 136 25.09 -33.03 -11.43
CA ILE A 136 25.34 -32.66 -10.02
C ILE A 136 25.73 -31.18 -9.92
N GLU A 137 26.60 -30.71 -10.81
CA GLU A 137 27.07 -29.33 -10.80
C GLU A 137 25.96 -28.34 -11.19
N GLU A 138 25.11 -28.70 -12.16
CA GLU A 138 23.92 -27.92 -12.51
C GLU A 138 22.93 -27.82 -11.35
N VAL A 139 22.68 -28.92 -10.62
CA VAL A 139 21.81 -28.93 -9.44
C VAL A 139 22.39 -28.04 -8.34
N ARG A 140 23.71 -28.11 -8.08
CA ARG A 140 24.38 -27.24 -7.10
C ARG A 140 24.28 -25.77 -7.48
N THR A 141 24.50 -25.45 -8.76
CA THR A 141 24.40 -24.08 -9.27
C THR A 141 22.96 -23.56 -9.18
N THR A 142 21.98 -24.39 -9.50
CA THR A 142 20.55 -24.03 -9.40
C THR A 142 20.14 -23.80 -7.95
N ALA A 143 20.53 -24.70 -7.04
CA ALA A 143 20.23 -24.58 -5.61
C ALA A 143 20.90 -23.34 -4.98
N SER A 144 22.15 -23.03 -5.37
CA SER A 144 22.86 -21.84 -4.88
C SER A 144 22.25 -20.53 -5.40
N ASN A 145 21.77 -20.51 -6.65
CA ASN A 145 21.04 -19.38 -7.23
C ASN A 145 19.67 -19.14 -6.58
N LEU A 146 18.97 -20.21 -6.21
CA LEU A 146 17.67 -20.14 -5.51
C LEU A 146 17.80 -19.53 -4.11
N HIS A 147 18.84 -19.93 -3.37
CA HIS A 147 19.11 -19.40 -2.05
C HIS A 147 20.63 -19.25 -1.81
N PRO A 148 21.19 -18.06 -2.08
CA PRO A 148 22.60 -17.80 -1.84
C PRO A 148 22.85 -17.78 -0.33
N TYR A 149 23.28 -18.92 0.23
CA TYR A 149 23.57 -19.09 1.65
C TYR A 149 24.59 -18.05 2.18
N GLN A 150 25.41 -17.51 1.29
CA GLN A 150 26.40 -16.46 1.57
C GLN A 150 25.77 -15.09 1.91
N LEU A 151 24.59 -14.77 1.35
CA LEU A 151 23.94 -13.47 1.60
C LEU A 151 23.37 -13.37 3.02
N LYS A 152 22.86 -14.48 3.57
CA LYS A 152 22.22 -14.49 4.90
C LYS A 152 23.22 -14.34 6.07
N LYS A 153 24.50 -14.69 5.87
CA LYS A 153 25.53 -14.61 6.93
C LYS A 153 26.36 -13.33 6.95
N MET A 154 26.41 -12.57 5.84
CA MET A 154 27.35 -11.44 5.72
C MET A 154 26.72 -10.06 5.97
N GLY A 155 25.39 -9.99 6.09
CA GLY A 155 24.67 -8.71 6.16
C GLY A 155 24.65 -7.99 4.80
N LEU A 156 23.62 -7.20 4.58
CA LEU A 156 23.31 -6.51 3.31
C LEU A 156 24.50 -5.74 2.71
N SER A 157 25.39 -5.22 3.57
CA SER A 157 26.56 -4.43 3.16
C SER A 157 27.61 -5.27 2.40
N LYS A 158 27.98 -6.46 2.90
CA LYS A 158 28.99 -7.31 2.25
C LYS A 158 28.45 -8.05 1.02
N ALA A 159 27.15 -8.34 1.01
CA ALA A 159 26.41 -8.88 -0.12
C ALA A 159 26.56 -8.03 -1.38
N ILE A 160 26.31 -6.73 -1.25
CA ILE A 160 26.41 -5.77 -2.36
C ILE A 160 27.86 -5.67 -2.86
N SER A 161 28.85 -5.61 -1.95
CA SER A 161 30.27 -5.59 -2.35
C SER A 161 30.77 -6.91 -2.96
N ALA A 162 30.09 -8.03 -2.76
CA ALA A 162 30.42 -9.31 -3.40
C ALA A 162 29.82 -9.39 -4.80
N MET A 163 28.59 -8.91 -4.99
CA MET A 163 27.95 -8.83 -6.32
C MET A 163 28.74 -7.90 -7.26
N ILE A 164 29.25 -6.77 -6.75
CA ILE A 164 30.06 -5.83 -7.55
C ILE A 164 31.43 -6.41 -7.94
N ARG A 165 31.91 -7.48 -7.28
CA ARG A 165 33.21 -8.12 -7.57
C ARG A 165 33.12 -9.31 -8.51
N ASN A 166 31.92 -9.85 -8.73
CA ASN A 166 31.66 -10.98 -9.61
C ASN A 166 31.02 -10.55 -10.96
N PHE A 167 31.01 -9.24 -11.22
CA PHE A 167 30.85 -8.62 -12.55
C PHE A 167 32.18 -7.96 -12.93
#